data_AF-A0A8X7SF55-F1
#
_entry.id   AF-A0A8X7SF55-F1
#
_cell.length_a   1.000
_cell.length_b   1.000
_cell.length_c   1.000
_cell.angle_alpha   90.00
_cell.angle_beta   90.00
_cell.angle_gamma   90.00
#
_symmetry.space_group_name_H-M   'P 1'
#
loop_
_entity.id
_entity.type
_entity.pdbx_description
1 polymer ?
#
loop_
_entity_poly.entity_id
_entity_poly.type
_entity_poly.pdbx_seq_one_letter_code
_entity_poly.pdbx_strand_id
1 'polypeptide(L)'
;MELDPKKIIEVLEKYEAEADQIFLIRRQMVENDRGRNANREALTALSKKDRTTRTSVPSPFDSMMKNTQGKPMVQEVCSTCGSHDSSETTWMMLPGADLFVAVPFHAVHTMLEKDEEKIGFESKKLQSLLKEKTLFLSELGALADSIPPGVIRSLVALKDKP
;
A
#
# COMPACT_ATOMS: atom_id res chain seq x y z
N MET A 1 -19.37 21.00 39.13
CA MET A 1 -19.78 19.68 38.63
C MET A 1 -18.78 18.69 39.19
N GLU A 2 -19.16 17.87 40.18
CA GLU A 2 -18.29 16.79 40.64
C GLU A 2 -18.23 15.75 39.51
N LEU A 3 -17.09 15.69 38.83
CA LEU A 3 -16.84 14.69 37.81
C LEU A 3 -16.41 13.41 38.53
N ASP A 4 -17.16 12.32 38.31
CA ASP A 4 -16.83 10.98 38.81
C ASP A 4 -15.44 10.56 38.29
N PRO A 5 -14.46 10.28 39.18
CA PRO A 5 -13.11 9.88 38.79
C PRO A 5 -13.08 8.71 37.80
N LYS A 6 -14.02 7.76 37.92
CA LYS A 6 -14.08 6.61 37.01
C LYS A 6 -14.45 7.03 35.59
N LYS A 7 -15.37 7.98 35.44
CA LYS A 7 -15.79 8.52 34.12
C LYS A 7 -14.68 9.33 33.47
N ILE A 8 -13.86 10.03 34.26
CA ILE A 8 -12.68 10.75 33.75
C ILE A 8 -11.67 9.77 33.17
N ILE A 9 -11.33 8.71 33.91
CA ILE A 9 -10.40 7.68 33.44
C ILE A 9 -10.93 7.04 32.14
N GLU A 10 -12.21 6.68 32.09
CA GLU A 10 -12.82 6.10 30.90
C GLU A 10 -12.73 7.00 29.66
N VAL A 11 -12.90 8.33 29.82
CA VAL A 11 -12.74 9.28 28.71
C VAL A 11 -11.28 9.36 28.26
N LEU A 12 -10.33 9.40 29.19
CA LEU A 12 -8.90 9.45 28.87
C LEU A 12 -8.43 8.16 28.18
N GLU A 13 -8.85 6.99 28.64
CA GLU A 13 -8.55 5.70 28.01
C GLU A 13 -9.09 5.62 26.58
N LYS A 14 -10.32 6.10 26.34
CA LYS A 14 -10.90 6.17 24.99
C LYS A 14 -10.12 7.13 24.09
N TYR A 15 -9.68 8.27 24.64
CA TYR A 15 -8.88 9.24 23.91
C TYR A 15 -7.53 8.65 23.47
N GLU A 16 -6.83 7.98 24.38
CA GLU A 16 -5.56 7.29 24.10
C GLU A 16 -5.74 6.18 23.06
N ALA A 17 -6.77 5.33 23.24
CA ALA A 17 -7.05 4.25 22.30
C ALA A 17 -7.31 4.76 20.87
N GLU A 18 -8.03 5.87 20.73
CA GLU A 18 -8.29 6.46 19.42
C GLU A 18 -7.03 7.12 18.82
N ALA A 19 -6.21 7.77 19.65
CA ALA A 19 -4.93 8.32 19.21
C ALA A 19 -4.01 7.21 18.65
N ASP A 20 -3.96 6.06 19.31
CA ASP A 20 -3.21 4.88 18.84
C ASP A 20 -3.72 4.37 17.49
N GLN A 21 -5.04 4.31 17.28
CA GLN A 21 -5.60 3.95 15.98
C GLN A 21 -5.16 4.91 14.87
N ILE A 22 -5.14 6.22 15.15
CA ILE A 22 -4.65 7.22 14.20
C ILE A 22 -3.18 6.99 13.86
N PHE A 23 -2.34 6.68 14.84
CA PHE A 23 -0.93 6.35 14.60
C PHE A 23 -0.76 5.09 13.74
N LEU A 24 -1.53 4.04 14.00
CA LEU A 24 -1.52 2.82 13.19
C LEU A 24 -1.93 3.07 11.74
N ILE A 25 -3.01 3.85 11.52
CA ILE A 25 -3.48 4.21 10.19
C ILE A 25 -2.41 5.00 9.43
N ARG A 26 -1.80 6.01 10.07
CA ARG A 26 -0.74 6.81 9.44
C ARG A 26 0.47 5.96 9.09
N ARG A 27 0.86 5.03 9.97
CA ARG A 27 1.95 4.09 9.68
C ARG A 27 1.62 3.25 8.44
N GLN A 28 0.41 2.69 8.36
CA GLN A 28 -0.01 1.90 7.21
C GLN A 28 -0.03 2.74 5.91
N MET A 29 -0.44 4.02 5.98
CA MET A 29 -0.37 4.91 4.83
C MET A 29 1.06 5.07 4.31
N VAL A 30 2.04 5.22 5.21
CA VAL A 30 3.46 5.29 4.82
C VAL A 30 3.93 3.99 4.18
N GLU A 31 3.56 2.82 4.71
CA GLU A 31 3.91 1.53 4.09
C GLU A 31 3.26 1.37 2.71
N ASN A 32 2.00 1.77 2.55
CA ASN A 32 1.31 1.76 1.27
C ASN A 32 1.97 2.70 0.26
N ASP A 33 2.45 3.86 0.71
CA ASP A 33 3.20 4.80 -0.14
C ASP A 33 4.57 4.23 -0.57
N ARG A 34 5.28 3.55 0.33
CA ARG A 34 6.50 2.82 -0.02
C ARG A 34 6.24 1.73 -1.06
N GLY A 35 5.21 0.91 -0.85
CA GLY A 35 4.81 -0.14 -1.79
C GLY A 35 4.43 0.43 -3.17
N ARG A 36 3.67 1.54 -3.19
CA ARG A 36 3.31 2.22 -4.44
C ARG A 36 4.53 2.73 -5.20
N ASN A 37 5.48 3.35 -4.50
CA ASN A 37 6.71 3.83 -5.12
C ASN A 37 7.55 2.67 -5.68
N ALA A 38 7.69 1.59 -4.92
CA ALA A 38 8.40 0.39 -5.37
C ALA A 38 7.76 -0.20 -6.64
N ASN A 39 6.42 -0.32 -6.67
CA ASN A 39 5.70 -0.81 -7.85
C ASN A 39 5.90 0.12 -9.06
N ARG A 40 5.84 1.44 -8.87
CA ARG A 40 6.07 2.41 -9.94
C ARG A 40 7.49 2.33 -10.50
N GLU A 41 8.48 2.14 -9.65
CA GLU A 41 9.87 1.92 -10.06
C GLU A 41 10.03 0.61 -10.83
N ALA A 42 9.40 -0.47 -10.36
CA ALA A 42 9.41 -1.77 -11.04
C ALA A 42 8.74 -1.69 -12.42
N LEU A 43 7.55 -1.08 -12.52
CA LEU A 43 6.87 -0.86 -13.80
C LEU A 43 7.72 0.00 -14.75
N THR A 44 8.35 1.06 -14.23
CA THR A 44 9.27 1.90 -15.02
C THR A 44 10.46 1.09 -15.54
N ALA A 45 11.02 0.19 -14.73
CA ALA A 45 12.11 -0.69 -15.13
C ALA A 45 11.65 -1.69 -16.21
N LEU A 46 10.46 -2.30 -16.06
CA LEU A 46 9.88 -3.18 -17.07
C LEU A 46 9.64 -2.45 -18.40
N SER A 47 9.08 -1.24 -18.37
CA SER A 47 8.88 -0.44 -19.58
C SER A 47 10.20 -0.06 -20.27
N LYS A 48 11.27 0.20 -19.51
CA LYS A 48 12.60 0.41 -20.08
C LYS A 48 13.13 -0.86 -20.74
N LYS A 49 12.95 -2.01 -20.09
CA LYS A 49 13.38 -3.33 -20.60
C LYS A 49 12.72 -3.62 -21.94
N ASP A 50 11.40 -3.50 -22.04
CA ASP A 50 10.62 -3.67 -23.28
C ASP A 50 11.13 -2.78 -24.43
N ARG A 51 11.41 -1.50 -24.14
CA ARG A 51 11.98 -0.58 -25.13
C ARG A 51 13.37 -0.98 -25.61
N THR A 52 14.17 -1.61 -24.75
CA THR A 52 15.55 -2.03 -25.07
C THR A 52 15.64 -3.42 -25.71
N THR A 53 14.74 -4.36 -25.38
CA THR A 53 14.64 -5.69 -26.01
C THR A 53 14.05 -5.61 -27.41
N ARG A 54 13.47 -4.47 -27.78
CA ARG A 54 13.17 -4.08 -29.16
C ARG A 54 14.45 -3.79 -29.97
N THR A 55 15.34 -4.78 -30.10
CA THR A 55 16.52 -4.69 -30.97
C THR A 55 16.03 -4.38 -32.39
N SER A 56 16.46 -3.23 -32.91
CA SER A 56 16.11 -2.68 -34.23
C SER A 56 16.62 -3.51 -35.42
N VAL A 57 17.19 -4.70 -35.18
CA VAL A 57 17.68 -5.61 -36.20
C VAL A 57 17.17 -7.01 -35.87
N PRO A 58 16.17 -7.52 -36.61
CA PRO A 58 15.80 -8.94 -36.53
C PRO A 58 17.03 -9.79 -36.84
N SER A 59 17.29 -10.81 -36.02
CA SER A 59 18.27 -11.84 -36.38
C SER A 59 17.89 -12.43 -37.75
N PRO A 60 18.84 -12.61 -38.69
CA PRO A 60 18.55 -13.20 -40.00
C PRO A 60 17.81 -14.54 -39.92
N PHE A 61 18.00 -15.30 -38.83
CA PHE A 61 17.29 -16.55 -38.58
C PHE A 61 15.82 -16.37 -38.15
N ASP A 62 15.49 -15.34 -37.36
CA ASP A 62 14.14 -15.09 -36.88
C ASP A 62 13.19 -14.61 -37.99
N SER A 63 13.73 -13.89 -38.99
CA SER A 63 12.98 -13.50 -40.19
C SER A 63 12.64 -14.70 -41.10
N MET A 64 13.46 -15.76 -41.09
CA MET A 64 13.22 -16.94 -41.93
C MET A 64 12.19 -17.90 -41.32
N MET A 65 12.13 -18.01 -40.00
CA MET A 65 11.19 -18.90 -39.28
C MET A 65 9.77 -18.33 -39.12
N LYS A 66 9.56 -17.02 -39.30
CA LYS A 66 8.23 -16.38 -39.20
C LYS A 66 7.27 -16.73 -40.34
N ASN A 67 7.75 -17.34 -41.43
CA ASN A 67 6.93 -17.66 -42.61
C ASN A 67 6.38 -19.09 -42.63
N THR A 68 6.71 -19.93 -41.65
CA THR A 68 6.38 -21.37 -41.66
C THR A 68 5.36 -21.82 -40.63
N GLN A 69 4.97 -20.97 -39.67
CA GLN A 69 3.94 -21.32 -38.67
C GLN A 69 2.72 -20.41 -38.76
N GLY A 70 1.54 -21.04 -38.88
CA GLY A 70 0.26 -20.37 -39.06
C GLY A 70 0.01 -19.30 -38.02
N LYS A 71 -0.28 -18.08 -38.48
CA LYS A 71 -0.70 -16.95 -37.64
C LYS A 71 -1.94 -17.34 -36.82
N PRO A 72 -1.92 -17.29 -35.47
CA PRO A 72 -3.15 -17.22 -34.70
C PRO A 72 -3.86 -15.91 -35.04
N MET A 73 -5.17 -15.97 -35.34
CA MET A 73 -5.91 -14.85 -35.94
C MET A 73 -6.26 -13.69 -34.99
N VAL A 74 -5.98 -13.81 -33.68
CA VAL A 74 -6.01 -12.67 -32.74
C VAL A 74 -4.95 -12.95 -31.67
N GLN A 75 -3.91 -12.11 -31.62
CA GLN A 75 -2.98 -12.08 -30.50
C GLN A 75 -3.48 -10.95 -29.60
N GLU A 76 -3.95 -11.26 -28.39
CA GLU A 76 -4.26 -10.23 -27.39
C GLU A 76 -2.95 -9.54 -27.00
N VAL A 77 -2.65 -8.47 -27.73
CA VAL A 77 -1.50 -7.62 -27.46
C VAL A 77 -1.88 -6.75 -26.26
N CYS A 78 -1.19 -6.93 -25.14
CA CYS A 78 -1.34 -6.06 -23.99
C CYS A 78 -1.09 -4.61 -24.43
N SER A 79 -1.99 -3.69 -24.11
CA SER A 79 -1.86 -2.26 -24.44
C SER A 79 -0.56 -1.64 -23.94
N THR A 80 -0.02 -2.20 -22.86
CA THR A 80 1.16 -1.67 -22.16
C THR A 80 2.44 -2.43 -22.50
N CYS A 81 2.38 -3.76 -22.66
CA CYS A 81 3.55 -4.59 -23.01
C CYS A 81 3.75 -4.74 -24.53
N GLY A 82 2.79 -4.36 -25.37
CA GLY A 82 2.91 -4.48 -26.83
C GLY A 82 3.24 -5.91 -27.29
N SER A 83 4.03 -6.03 -28.36
CA SER A 83 4.45 -7.32 -28.94
C SER A 83 5.68 -7.93 -28.24
N HIS A 84 5.86 -7.67 -26.94
CA HIS A 84 6.96 -8.24 -26.16
C HIS A 84 6.91 -9.76 -26.20
N ASP A 85 8.08 -10.41 -26.19
CA ASP A 85 8.15 -11.87 -26.19
C ASP A 85 7.49 -12.42 -24.92
N SER A 86 6.49 -13.28 -25.10
CA SER A 86 5.79 -13.97 -24.02
C SER A 86 6.66 -15.00 -23.30
N SER A 87 7.78 -15.41 -23.91
CA SER A 87 8.72 -16.39 -23.35
C SER A 87 9.77 -15.76 -22.42
N GLU A 88 9.96 -14.44 -22.50
CA GLU A 88 10.94 -13.74 -21.68
C GLU A 88 10.50 -13.71 -20.22
N THR A 89 11.35 -14.23 -19.35
CA THR A 89 11.13 -14.25 -17.91
C THR A 89 11.77 -13.05 -17.22
N THR A 90 11.11 -12.58 -16.17
CA THR A 90 11.62 -11.58 -15.23
C THR A 90 11.67 -12.21 -13.83
N TRP A 91 12.77 -11.94 -13.12
CA TRP A 91 12.89 -12.33 -11.72
C TRP A 91 12.15 -11.32 -10.85
N MET A 92 11.28 -11.81 -9.98
CA MET A 92 10.64 -11.01 -8.94
C MET A 92 10.77 -11.69 -7.58
N MET A 93 10.79 -10.90 -6.52
CA MET A 93 10.68 -11.40 -5.15
C MET A 93 9.22 -11.73 -4.85
N LEU A 94 8.96 -12.91 -4.29
CA LEU A 94 7.60 -13.34 -3.97
C LEU A 94 7.08 -12.58 -2.73
N PRO A 95 5.91 -11.92 -2.78
CA PRO A 95 5.37 -11.24 -1.61
C PRO A 95 5.18 -12.20 -0.43
N GLY A 96 5.72 -11.83 0.73
CA GLY A 96 5.62 -12.64 1.96
C GLY A 96 6.60 -13.80 2.07
N ALA A 97 7.56 -13.93 1.14
CA ALA A 97 8.63 -14.92 1.21
C ALA A 97 9.98 -14.34 0.77
N ASP A 98 11.07 -14.81 1.37
CA ASP A 98 12.44 -14.43 0.99
C ASP A 98 12.94 -15.27 -0.21
N LEU A 99 12.14 -15.32 -1.28
CA LEU A 99 12.41 -16.13 -2.47
C LEU A 99 12.25 -15.31 -3.75
N PHE A 100 13.18 -15.49 -4.68
CA PHE A 100 13.06 -14.99 -6.05
C PHE A 100 12.49 -16.07 -6.97
N VAL A 101 11.52 -15.69 -7.79
CA VAL A 101 10.88 -16.56 -8.78
C VAL A 101 11.02 -15.97 -10.18
N ALA A 102 11.30 -16.82 -11.16
CA ALA A 102 11.28 -16.45 -12.57
C ALA A 102 9.83 -16.54 -13.08
N VAL A 103 9.27 -15.41 -13.48
CA VAL A 103 7.88 -15.28 -13.89
C VAL A 103 7.84 -14.64 -15.27
N PRO A 104 6.93 -15.03 -16.18
CA PRO A 104 6.82 -14.40 -17.51
C PRO A 104 6.66 -12.89 -17.39
N PHE A 105 7.33 -12.12 -18.27
CA PHE A 105 7.37 -10.66 -18.23
C PHE A 105 5.97 -10.03 -18.10
N HIS A 106 5.03 -10.46 -18.94
CA HIS A 106 3.65 -9.96 -18.92
C HIS A 106 2.91 -10.30 -17.62
N ALA A 107 3.19 -11.46 -17.02
CA ALA A 107 2.60 -11.83 -15.74
C ALA A 107 3.12 -10.91 -14.62
N VAL A 108 4.42 -10.60 -14.58
CA VAL A 108 4.97 -9.64 -13.60
C VAL A 108 4.33 -8.25 -13.78
N HIS A 109 4.20 -7.78 -15.02
CA HIS A 109 3.57 -6.49 -15.32
C HIS A 109 2.13 -6.42 -14.83
N THR A 110 1.30 -7.42 -15.17
CA THR A 110 -0.11 -7.46 -14.75
C THR A 110 -0.28 -7.62 -13.24
N MET A 111 0.64 -8.32 -12.57
CA MET A 111 0.66 -8.40 -11.10
C MET A 111 0.92 -7.02 -10.49
N LEU A 112 1.91 -6.28 -10.99
CA LEU A 112 2.24 -4.95 -10.49
C LEU A 112 1.12 -3.92 -10.73
N GLU A 113 0.46 -3.96 -11.89
CA GLU A 113 -0.70 -3.10 -12.19
C GLU A 113 -1.86 -3.36 -11.22
N LYS A 114 -2.20 -4.64 -10.99
CA LYS A 114 -3.25 -5.02 -10.02
C LYS A 114 -2.89 -4.61 -8.60
N ASP A 115 -1.62 -4.74 -8.22
CA ASP A 115 -1.15 -4.31 -6.91
C ASP A 115 -1.22 -2.78 -6.77
N GLU A 116 -0.92 -2.01 -7.82
CA GLU A 116 -1.06 -0.55 -7.82
C GLU A 116 -2.53 -0.13 -7.65
N GLU A 117 -3.47 -0.77 -8.34
CA GLU A 117 -4.91 -0.55 -8.18
C GLU A 117 -5.37 -0.86 -6.75
N LYS A 118 -4.95 -2.00 -6.20
CA LYS A 118 -5.28 -2.42 -4.83
C LYS A 118 -4.74 -1.44 -3.80
N ILE A 119 -3.46 -1.06 -3.89
CA ILE A 119 -2.84 -0.07 -2.99
C ILE A 119 -3.55 1.29 -3.11
N GLY A 120 -3.97 1.68 -4.32
CA GLY A 120 -4.74 2.89 -4.56
C GLY A 120 -6.10 2.88 -3.85
N PHE A 121 -6.82 1.76 -3.93
CA PHE A 121 -8.08 1.56 -3.20
C PHE A 121 -7.87 1.60 -1.69
N GLU A 122 -6.89 0.87 -1.16
CA GLU A 122 -6.56 0.84 0.27
C GLU A 122 -6.16 2.21 0.80
N SER A 123 -5.40 2.99 0.03
CA SER A 123 -5.01 4.36 0.40
C SER A 123 -6.23 5.26 0.58
N LYS A 124 -7.21 5.20 -0.35
CA LYS A 124 -8.47 5.96 -0.22
C LYS A 124 -9.26 5.53 1.01
N LYS A 125 -9.32 4.23 1.30
CA LYS A 125 -9.97 3.69 2.50
C LYS A 125 -9.30 4.19 3.77
N LEU A 126 -7.96 4.15 3.85
CA LEU A 126 -7.19 4.63 4.99
C LEU A 126 -7.36 6.14 5.20
N GLN A 127 -7.40 6.93 4.12
CA GLN A 127 -7.67 8.37 4.22
C GLN A 127 -9.06 8.67 4.77
N SER A 128 -10.09 7.91 4.33
CA SER A 128 -11.44 8.05 4.87
C SER A 128 -11.47 7.71 6.36
N LEU A 129 -10.86 6.58 6.73
CA LEU A 129 -10.79 6.14 8.12
C LEU A 129 -10.02 7.15 8.98
N LEU A 130 -8.90 7.69 8.49
CA LEU A 130 -8.12 8.70 9.21
C LEU A 130 -8.97 9.95 9.51
N LYS A 131 -9.78 10.41 8.56
CA LYS A 131 -10.67 11.56 8.74
C LYS A 131 -11.71 11.30 9.82
N GLU A 132 -12.36 10.13 9.76
CA GLU A 132 -13.34 9.70 10.76
C GLU A 132 -12.73 9.64 12.17
N LYS A 133 -11.59 8.95 12.29
CA LYS A 133 -10.85 8.81 13.55
C LYS A 133 -10.37 10.16 14.11
N THR A 134 -9.89 11.05 13.24
CA THR A 134 -9.46 12.40 13.64
C THR A 134 -10.65 13.25 14.12
N LEU A 135 -11.82 13.13 13.48
CA LEU A 135 -13.03 13.80 13.92
C LEU A 135 -13.44 13.29 15.31
N PHE A 136 -13.47 11.97 15.50
CA PHE A 136 -13.82 11.38 16.80
C PHE A 136 -12.82 11.78 17.91
N LEU A 137 -11.51 11.77 17.62
CA LEU A 137 -10.49 12.27 18.55
C LEU A 137 -10.70 13.76 18.88
N SER A 138 -11.12 14.58 17.91
CA SER A 138 -11.43 16.00 18.15
C SER A 138 -12.64 16.17 19.07
N GLU A 139 -13.70 15.36 18.89
CA GLU A 139 -14.88 15.37 19.74
C GLU A 139 -14.57 14.90 21.16
N LEU A 140 -13.80 13.81 21.30
CA LEU A 140 -13.28 13.34 22.60
C LEU A 140 -12.33 14.34 23.25
N GLY A 141 -11.50 15.03 22.47
CA GLY A 141 -10.59 16.06 22.95
C GLY A 141 -11.33 17.23 23.58
N ALA A 142 -12.41 17.71 22.94
CA ALA A 142 -13.26 18.75 23.51
C ALA A 142 -13.88 18.32 24.87
N LEU A 143 -14.23 17.04 25.01
CA LEU A 143 -14.68 16.46 26.28
C LEU A 143 -13.54 16.38 27.31
N ALA A 144 -12.34 15.97 26.90
CA ALA A 144 -11.16 15.88 27.77
C ALA A 144 -10.71 17.27 28.26
N ASP A 145 -10.75 18.28 27.40
CA ASP A 145 -10.38 19.67 27.72
C ASP A 145 -11.33 20.32 28.75
N SER A 146 -12.54 19.78 28.90
CA SER A 146 -13.49 20.21 29.94
C SER A 146 -13.11 19.75 31.34
N ILE A 147 -12.14 18.83 31.47
CA ILE A 147 -11.67 18.28 32.74
C ILE A 147 -10.69 19.28 33.39
N PRO A 148 -10.97 19.79 34.60
CA PRO A 148 -10.10 20.76 35.25
C PRO A 148 -8.70 20.18 35.51
N PRO A 149 -7.60 20.92 35.23
CA PRO A 149 -6.24 20.45 35.47
C PRO A 149 -5.94 20.06 36.93
N GLY A 150 -6.72 20.58 37.89
CA GLY A 150 -6.64 20.20 39.30
C GLY A 150 -7.04 18.74 39.54
N VAL A 151 -8.03 18.23 38.79
CA VAL A 151 -8.52 16.86 38.89
C VAL A 151 -7.52 15.86 38.28
N ILE A 152 -6.93 16.23 37.14
CA ILE A 152 -5.85 15.45 36.53
C ILE A 152 -4.67 15.35 37.50
N ARG A 153 -4.27 16.47 38.12
CA ARG A 153 -3.20 16.49 39.13
C ARG A 153 -3.53 15.63 40.35
N SER A 154 -4.78 15.60 40.80
CA SER A 154 -5.18 14.74 41.91
C SER A 154 -5.13 13.26 41.56
N LEU A 155 -5.50 12.88 40.33
CA LEU A 155 -5.40 11.50 39.84
C LEU A 155 -3.94 11.03 39.79
N VAL A 156 -3.04 11.88 39.30
CA VAL A 156 -1.59 11.59 39.26
C VAL A 156 -0.97 11.52 40.67
N ALA A 157 -1.50 12.30 41.62
CA ALA A 157 -0.97 12.37 42.98
C ALA A 157 -1.47 11.24 43.91
N LEU A 158 -2.49 10.46 43.51
CA LEU A 158 -2.93 9.29 44.26
C LEU A 158 -1.83 8.23 44.21
N LYS A 159 -1.05 8.13 45.30
CA LYS A 159 -0.17 6.98 45.51
C LYS A 159 -1.03 5.77 45.83
N ASP A 160 -0.85 4.70 45.07
CA ASP A 160 -1.35 3.38 45.46
C ASP A 160 -0.83 3.08 46.86
N LYS A 161 -1.74 2.99 47.83
CA LYS A 161 -1.40 2.42 49.14
C LYS A 161 -1.16 0.92 48.90
N PRO A 162 -0.06 0.37 49.47
CA PRO A 162 0.31 -1.03 49.29
C PRO A 162 -0.76 -2.00 49.79
#